data_AF-A0A7K0BYU8-F1
#
_entry.id   AF-A0A7K0BYU8-F1
#
_cell.length_a   1.000
_cell.length_b   1.000
_cell.length_c   1.000
_cell.angle_alpha   90.00
_cell.angle_beta   90.00
_cell.angle_gamma   90.00
#
_symmetry.space_group_name_H-M   'P 1'
#
loop_
_entity.id
_entity.type
_entity.pdbx_description
1 polymer ?
#
loop_
_entity_poly.entity_id
_entity_poly.type
_entity_poly.pdbx_seq_one_letter_code
_entity_poly.pdbx_strand_id
1 'polypeptide(L)'
;MVSDRRVGYLEELEHELGSRGLVARVVRTRSGPAFLRVVNPDAASLAEDVTCAPAPESRDHYYWWSWGERMHRVDDPGGAAVKLAHVLQPLRLEQRREVCGHRAQGRAVRAPALDLDLEWQTGHP
;
A
#
# COMPACT_ATOMS: atom_id res chain seq x y z
N MET A 1 5.45 -30.30 6.10
CA MET A 1 4.59 -29.14 5.78
C MET A 1 4.92 -27.95 6.69
N VAL A 2 6.18 -27.46 6.70
CA VAL A 2 6.58 -26.30 7.53
C VAL A 2 6.24 -24.97 6.84
N SER A 3 6.26 -24.95 5.51
CA SER A 3 5.88 -23.80 4.70
C SER A 3 4.44 -23.35 4.96
N ASP A 4 3.54 -24.28 5.29
CA ASP A 4 2.12 -24.02 5.54
C ASP A 4 1.91 -23.17 6.80
N ARG A 5 2.58 -23.52 7.91
CA ARG A 5 2.53 -22.74 9.16
C ARG A 5 3.14 -21.35 9.01
N ARG A 6 4.28 -21.24 8.31
CA ARG A 6 4.94 -19.94 8.07
C ARG A 6 4.05 -19.00 7.26
N VAL A 7 3.36 -19.55 6.27
CA VAL A 7 2.37 -18.82 5.47
C VAL A 7 1.21 -18.37 6.35
N GLY A 8 0.68 -19.22 7.22
CA GLY A 8 -0.37 -18.83 8.18
C GLY A 8 0.03 -17.63 9.05
N TYR A 9 1.26 -17.62 9.59
CA TYR A 9 1.75 -16.45 10.35
C TYR A 9 1.85 -15.17 9.50
N LEU A 10 2.18 -15.28 8.21
CA LEU A 10 2.22 -14.12 7.32
C LEU A 10 0.80 -13.64 6.97
N GLU A 11 -0.17 -14.54 6.85
CA GLU A 11 -1.59 -14.22 6.59
C GLU A 11 -2.24 -13.55 7.82
N GLU A 12 -1.91 -13.98 9.04
CA GLU A 12 -2.33 -13.29 10.27
C GLU A 12 -1.77 -11.86 10.33
N LEU A 13 -0.49 -11.69 9.99
CA LEU A 13 0.12 -10.37 9.90
C LEU A 13 -0.49 -9.51 8.78
N GLU A 14 -0.82 -10.11 7.64
CA GLU A 14 -1.55 -9.44 6.56
C GLU A 14 -2.87 -8.83 7.06
N HIS A 15 -3.64 -9.59 7.84
CA HIS A 15 -4.90 -9.13 8.41
C HIS A 15 -4.71 -7.94 9.37
N GLU A 16 -3.73 -8.04 10.27
CA GLU A 16 -3.38 -6.98 11.22
C GLU A 16 -2.90 -5.69 10.54
N LEU A 17 -2.21 -5.81 9.40
CA LEU A 17 -1.80 -4.65 8.61
C LEU A 17 -2.98 -4.01 7.86
N GLY A 18 -3.87 -4.84 7.33
CA GLY A 18 -5.09 -4.39 6.66
C GLY A 18 -6.00 -3.58 7.60
N SER A 19 -6.12 -3.98 8.88
CA SER A 19 -6.89 -3.22 9.88
C SER A 19 -6.33 -1.82 10.16
N ARG A 20 -5.06 -1.57 9.77
CA ARG A 20 -4.33 -0.31 9.96
C ARG A 20 -4.23 0.52 8.68
N GLY A 21 -4.89 0.10 7.61
CA GLY A 21 -4.87 0.79 6.31
C GLY A 21 -3.63 0.51 5.46
N LEU A 22 -2.76 -0.42 5.87
CA LEU A 22 -1.64 -0.86 5.05
C LEU A 22 -2.09 -1.95 4.07
N VAL A 23 -1.54 -1.92 2.86
CA VAL A 23 -1.81 -2.95 1.86
C VAL A 23 -0.74 -4.02 1.98
N ALA A 24 -1.13 -5.21 2.43
CA ALA A 24 -0.22 -6.33 2.61
C ALA A 24 -0.67 -7.51 1.73
N ARG A 25 0.29 -8.31 1.25
CA ARG A 25 0.00 -9.51 0.45
C ARG A 25 1.06 -10.58 0.67
N VAL A 26 0.63 -11.79 0.99
CA VAL A 26 1.52 -12.96 1.01
C VAL A 26 1.90 -13.39 -0.42
N VAL A 27 3.19 -13.44 -0.69
CA VAL A 27 3.79 -13.90 -1.95
C VAL A 27 4.41 -15.27 -1.72
N ARG A 28 3.87 -16.28 -2.44
CA ARG A 28 4.41 -17.64 -2.47
C ARG A 28 5.28 -17.79 -3.71
N THR A 29 6.55 -18.12 -3.53
CA THR A 29 7.48 -18.35 -4.64
C THR A 29 7.52 -19.85 -5.00
N ARG A 30 7.84 -20.19 -6.25
CA ARG A 30 7.90 -21.60 -6.70
C ARG A 30 9.01 -22.40 -6.02
N SER A 31 10.13 -21.76 -5.70
CA SER A 31 11.37 -22.41 -5.27
C SER A 31 12.04 -21.73 -4.08
N GLY A 32 11.35 -20.80 -3.40
CA GLY A 32 11.87 -20.06 -2.26
C GLY A 32 10.89 -19.98 -1.08
N PRO A 33 11.28 -19.31 0.01
CA PRO A 33 10.37 -19.04 1.11
C PRO A 33 9.22 -18.12 0.67
N ALA A 34 8.07 -18.26 1.33
CA ALA A 34 7.01 -17.27 1.23
C ALA A 34 7.42 -16.01 2.02
N PHE A 35 7.00 -14.86 1.52
CA PHE A 35 7.23 -13.57 2.17
C PHE A 35 5.98 -12.71 2.07
N LEU A 36 5.85 -11.75 2.97
CA LEU A 36 4.79 -10.77 2.98
C LEU A 36 5.34 -9.47 2.39
N ARG A 37 4.71 -8.95 1.35
CA ARG A 37 5.01 -7.61 0.84
C ARG A 37 3.99 -6.63 1.38
N VAL A 38 4.47 -5.53 1.96
CA VAL A 38 3.67 -4.51 2.64
C VAL A 38 3.95 -3.17 1.99
N VAL A 39 2.89 -2.44 1.68
CA VAL A 39 2.94 -1.12 1.04
C VAL A 39 2.06 -0.17 1.84
N ASN A 40 2.56 1.04 2.06
CA ASN A 40 1.72 2.13 2.55
C ASN A 40 1.10 2.86 1.34
N PRO A 41 -0.23 2.86 1.15
CA PRO A 41 -0.85 3.55 0.03
C PRO A 41 -0.61 5.06 0.05
N ASP A 42 -0.47 5.67 1.24
CA ASP A 42 -0.17 7.11 1.39
C ASP A 42 1.30 7.45 1.10
N ALA A 43 2.15 6.42 0.99
CA ALA A 43 3.55 6.52 0.62
C ALA A 43 3.91 5.37 -0.32
N ALA A 44 3.23 5.28 -1.47
CA ALA A 44 3.28 4.11 -2.35
C ALA A 44 4.68 3.75 -2.89
N SER A 45 5.66 4.66 -2.76
CA SER A 45 7.08 4.36 -3.04
C SER A 45 7.75 3.50 -1.96
N LEU A 46 7.20 3.47 -0.75
CA LEU A 46 7.66 2.67 0.38
C LEU A 46 6.99 1.31 0.36
N ALA A 47 7.81 0.27 0.30
CA ALA A 47 7.38 -1.11 0.40
C ALA A 47 8.41 -1.90 1.19
N GLU A 48 7.94 -2.76 2.09
CA GLU A 48 8.77 -3.65 2.88
C GLU A 48 8.43 -5.11 2.58
N ASP A 49 9.46 -5.94 2.54
CA ASP A 49 9.32 -7.40 2.42
C ASP A 49 9.68 -8.05 3.76
N VAL A 50 8.77 -8.88 4.27
CA VAL A 50 8.90 -9.57 5.56
C VAL A 50 8.91 -11.06 5.34
N THR A 51 9.87 -11.75 5.95
CA THR A 51 9.93 -13.22 5.91
C THR A 51 9.62 -13.82 7.27
N CYS A 52 9.17 -15.07 7.27
CA CYS A 52 8.97 -15.85 8.50
C CYS A 52 9.97 -17.00 8.56
N ALA A 53 10.84 -17.00 9.56
CA ALA A 53 11.86 -18.03 9.75
C ALA A 53 12.15 -18.27 11.24
N PRO A 54 12.56 -19.50 11.62
CA PRO A 54 13.02 -19.77 12.97
C PRO A 54 14.32 -19.03 13.26
N ALA A 55 14.54 -18.67 14.53
CA ALA A 55 15.82 -18.13 14.96
C ALA A 55 16.94 -19.20 14.87
N PRO A 56 18.20 -18.81 14.60
CA PRO A 56 19.32 -19.76 14.63
C PRO A 56 19.47 -20.46 15.99
N GLU A 57 19.15 -19.75 17.07
CA GLU A 57 19.31 -20.21 18.45
C GLU A 57 18.09 -20.98 19.01
N SER A 58 16.92 -20.93 18.36
CA SER A 58 15.70 -21.56 18.90
C SER A 58 14.73 -22.03 17.81
N ARG A 59 13.76 -22.87 18.19
CA ARG A 59 12.68 -23.29 17.28
C ARG A 59 11.58 -22.25 17.14
N ASP A 60 11.69 -21.12 17.84
CA ASP A 60 10.70 -20.04 17.79
C ASP A 60 10.78 -19.34 16.44
N HIS A 61 9.61 -19.06 15.88
CA HIS A 61 9.51 -18.34 14.62
C HIS A 61 9.45 -16.85 14.88
N TYR A 62 10.14 -16.10 14.04
CA TYR A 62 10.12 -14.65 14.06
C TYR A 62 9.77 -14.14 12.66
N TYR A 63 9.20 -12.94 12.63
CA TYR A 63 9.23 -12.09 11.46
C TYR A 63 10.63 -11.48 11.34
N TRP A 64 11.13 -11.41 10.11
CA TRP A 64 12.44 -10.88 9.77
C TRP A 64 12.29 -9.81 8.71
N TRP A 65 13.08 -8.75 8.87
CA TRP A 65 13.24 -7.71 7.87
C TRP A 65 13.95 -8.23 6.63
N SER A 66 13.74 -7.58 5.50
CA SER A 66 14.41 -7.88 4.23
C SER A 66 15.94 -7.78 4.33
N TRP A 67 16.46 -6.96 5.25
CA TRP A 67 17.89 -6.80 5.53
C TRP A 67 18.45 -7.79 6.58
N GLY A 68 17.67 -8.79 6.99
CA GLY A 68 18.14 -9.90 7.84
C GLY A 68 18.12 -9.62 9.35
N GLU A 69 17.56 -8.49 9.78
CA GLU A 69 17.34 -8.22 11.20
C GLU A 69 16.03 -8.86 11.70
N ARG A 70 16.03 -9.25 12.97
CA ARG A 70 14.86 -9.82 13.64
C ARG A 70 13.83 -8.72 13.93
N MET A 71 12.62 -8.86 13.43
CA MET A 71 11.55 -7.87 13.61
C MET A 71 10.74 -8.13 14.88
N HIS A 72 9.98 -9.21 14.93
CA HIS A 72 9.08 -9.53 16.03
C HIS A 72 8.80 -11.03 16.10
N ARG A 73 8.31 -11.50 17.25
CA ARG A 73 7.80 -12.88 17.41
C ARG A 73 6.51 -13.06 16.60
N VAL A 74 6.30 -14.26 16.06
CA VAL A 74 5.05 -14.59 15.32
C VAL A 74 3.81 -14.66 16.22
N ASP A 75 3.99 -14.82 17.54
CA ASP A 75 2.89 -14.82 18.51
C ASP A 75 2.31 -13.43 18.81
N ASP A 76 2.93 -12.37 18.29
CA ASP A 76 2.46 -10.98 18.41
C ASP A 76 2.47 -10.27 17.04
N PRO A 77 1.53 -10.62 16.14
CA PRO A 77 1.40 -9.96 14.83
C PRO A 77 1.02 -8.49 14.99
N GLY A 78 0.31 -8.13 16.06
CA GLY A 78 -0.05 -6.75 16.38
C GLY A 78 1.19 -5.88 16.63
N GLY A 79 2.13 -6.34 17.45
CA GLY A 79 3.41 -5.67 17.69
C GLY A 79 4.27 -5.58 16.42
N ALA A 80 4.30 -6.64 15.61
CA ALA A 80 4.99 -6.64 14.31
C ALA A 80 4.42 -5.57 13.36
N ALA A 81 3.09 -5.48 13.27
CA ALA A 81 2.43 -4.48 12.45
C ALA A 81 2.70 -3.04 12.91
N VAL A 82 2.98 -2.79 14.20
CA VAL A 82 3.32 -1.44 14.69
C VAL A 82 4.67 -1.03 14.12
N LYS A 83 5.63 -1.96 14.12
CA LYS A 83 6.97 -1.71 13.58
C LYS A 83 6.92 -1.45 12.07
N LEU A 84 6.13 -2.22 11.34
CA LEU A 84 5.92 -2.01 9.89
C LEU A 84 5.31 -0.64 9.60
N ALA A 85 4.26 -0.25 10.33
CA ALA A 85 3.65 1.07 10.16
C ALA A 85 4.64 2.22 10.46
N HIS A 86 5.54 2.02 11.41
CA HIS A 86 6.57 3.00 11.73
C HIS A 86 7.63 3.13 10.63
N VAL A 87 8.11 2.01 10.07
CA VAL A 87 9.10 2.02 8.97
C VAL A 87 8.47 2.59 7.69
N LEU A 88 7.23 2.20 7.39
CA LEU A 88 6.48 2.67 6.24
C LEU A 88 5.79 4.02 6.48
N GLN A 89 6.19 4.77 7.52
CA GLN A 89 5.62 6.10 7.75
C GLN A 89 6.00 7.03 6.59
N PRO A 90 5.07 7.85 6.08
CA PRO A 90 5.39 8.84 5.06
C PRO A 90 6.51 9.76 5.56
N LEU A 91 7.58 9.91 4.78
CA LEU A 91 8.59 10.93 5.07
C LEU A 91 7.88 12.29 5.02
N ARG A 92 7.97 13.03 6.12
CA ARG A 92 7.20 14.26 6.38
C ARG A 92 7.51 15.46 5.46
N LEU A 93 8.22 15.24 4.35
CA LEU A 93 8.57 16.30 3.40
C LEU A 93 7.41 16.70 2.47
N GLU A 94 6.34 15.90 2.40
CA GLU A 94 5.25 16.09 1.42
C GLU A 94 3.88 16.43 2.01
N GLN A 95 3.80 16.88 3.27
CA GLN A 95 2.53 17.40 3.84
C GLN A 95 2.09 18.76 3.25
N ARG A 96 2.70 19.24 2.14
CA ARG A 96 2.39 20.52 1.49
C ARG A 96 1.65 20.42 0.14
N ARG A 97 1.15 19.25 -0.28
CA ARG A 97 0.29 19.04 -1.46
C ARG A 97 -0.54 17.78 -1.16
N GLU A 98 -1.87 17.70 -1.10
CA GLU A 98 -2.95 18.38 -1.79
C GLU A 98 -4.25 18.31 -0.96
N VAL A 99 -4.70 19.45 -0.42
CA VAL A 99 -6.14 19.75 -0.29
C VAL A 99 -6.43 20.71 -1.44
N CYS A 100 -6.55 20.19 -2.65
CA CYS A 100 -7.06 20.96 -3.79
C CYS A 100 -7.98 20.05 -4.60
N GLY A 101 -9.27 20.41 -4.67
CA GLY A 101 -10.06 20.07 -5.84
C GLY A 101 -11.26 19.14 -5.71
N HIS A 102 -12.06 19.20 -4.64
CA HIS A 102 -13.48 18.78 -4.73
C HIS A 102 -14.28 19.69 -3.78
N ARG A 103 -15.03 20.72 -4.23
CA ARG A 103 -16.28 20.57 -4.99
C ARG A 103 -16.74 21.96 -5.48
N ALA A 104 -16.42 22.33 -6.71
CA ALA A 104 -17.15 23.40 -7.40
C ALA A 104 -18.50 22.82 -7.83
N GLN A 105 -19.55 23.08 -7.05
CA GLN A 105 -20.92 22.77 -7.45
C GLN A 105 -21.31 23.75 -8.56
N GLY A 106 -21.36 23.26 -9.79
CA GLY A 106 -21.92 23.99 -10.91
C GLY A 106 -23.40 24.28 -10.68
N ARG A 107 -23.73 25.53 -10.38
CA ARG A 107 -25.08 26.07 -10.56
C ARG A 107 -25.08 26.86 -11.85
N ALA A 108 -25.57 26.22 -12.92
CA ALA A 108 -25.83 26.86 -14.19
C ALA A 108 -26.84 28.00 -13.99
N VAL A 109 -26.39 29.24 -14.16
CA VAL A 109 -27.27 30.39 -14.38
C VAL A 109 -27.37 30.60 -15.89
N ARG A 110 -28.58 30.36 -16.37
CA ARG A 110 -29.05 30.56 -17.73
C ARG A 110 -29.02 32.04 -18.10
N ALA A 111 -28.46 32.39 -19.26
CA ALA A 111 -28.72 33.66 -19.95
C ALA A 111 -28.74 33.41 -21.48
N PRO A 112 -29.52 34.21 -22.25
CA PRO A 112 -30.07 33.79 -23.53
C PRO A 112 -29.29 34.26 -24.77
N ALA A 113 -29.76 33.76 -25.90
CA ALA A 113 -29.31 33.89 -27.29
C ALA A 113 -28.93 35.30 -27.77
N LEU A 114 -27.84 35.33 -28.54
CA LEU A 114 -27.59 36.16 -29.73
C LEU A 114 -26.74 35.23 -30.64
N ASP A 115 -27.31 34.57 -31.65
CA ASP A 115 -27.53 35.08 -33.01
C ASP A 115 -26.35 35.93 -33.52
N LEU A 116 -25.45 35.26 -34.25
CA LEU A 116 -24.71 35.86 -35.35
C LEU A 116 -24.32 34.76 -36.34
N ASP A 117 -25.19 34.67 -37.32
CA ASP A 117 -24.96 34.23 -38.69
C ASP A 117 -23.68 34.88 -39.26
N LEU A 118 -22.73 34.07 -39.77
CA LEU A 118 -21.99 34.40 -40.99
C LEU A 118 -21.23 33.18 -41.54
N GLU A 119 -21.83 32.62 -42.59
CA GLU A 119 -21.20 32.11 -43.81
C GLU A 119 -19.77 31.54 -43.74
N TRP A 120 -19.68 30.21 -43.74
CA TRP A 120 -18.50 29.50 -44.25
C TRP A 120 -18.78 29.03 -45.68
N GLN A 121 -18.30 29.84 -46.64
CA GLN A 121 -18.30 29.49 -48.05
C GLN A 121 -17.44 28.25 -48.31
N THR A 122 -18.12 27.29 -48.92
CA THR A 122 -17.69 26.13 -49.70
C THR A 122 -16.28 26.18 -50.28
N GLY A 123 -15.54 25.08 -50.10
CA GLY A 123 -14.28 24.83 -50.79
C GLY A 123 -14.44 24.12 -52.14
N HIS A 124 -13.25 23.88 -52.72
CA HIS A 124 -12.89 23.00 -53.84
C HIS A 124 -12.97 23.58 -55.27
N PRO A 125 -12.09 23.08 -56.19
CA PRO A 125 -10.77 23.65 -56.50
C PRO A 125 -10.68 24.44 -57.82
#